data_AF-A0A5N6K0E7-F1
#
_entry.id   AF-A0A5N6K0E7-F1
#
_cell.length_a   1.000
_cell.length_b   1.000
_cell.length_c   1.000
_cell.angle_alpha   90.00
_cell.angle_beta   90.00
_cell.angle_gamma   90.00
#
_symmetry.space_group_name_H-M   'P 1'
#
loop_
_entity.id
_entity.type
_entity.pdbx_description
1 polymer ?
#
loop_
_entity_poly.entity_id
_entity_poly.type
_entity_poly.pdbx_seq_one_letter_code
_entity_poly.pdbx_strand_id
1 'polypeptide(L)'
;MTYSIFAIDANALSLSGCSAYTYTLNGFLPYLRAPWYQFSEQAVDDVTLNGGTNPAFPFLTGHGGANQVVPFGFLGIRTDQPTLYLNPSLPPQIPYVKVRTFHYAGATLSATLNITHTNITRFASTNLNDLYQNTTLPFVLGTPGSATSNTTSYHIAINQTLTISNRVYFQKKTHPNNLLQCLPVTSEDPYSAGQFPVAAIDGATSTSWQPSTNESSSLLINTTSIPPSPIWSIYFNWGFRPPLRATVFFGNESTDEGQIYGNEWEVDIKDISPSLPFYLTQPNANTTQYNATQASGATEAVVPVVGNETRLVVEGGAWSGNYVRLVVEGCWENDGHGATIGEFVVVGG
;
A
#
# COMPACT_ATOMS: atom_id res chain seq x y z
N MET A 1 -8.45 11.86 -4.35
CA MET A 1 -8.14 12.84 -3.28
C MET A 1 -7.96 12.18 -1.91
N THR A 2 -8.95 11.42 -1.43
CA THR A 2 -8.90 10.73 -0.12
C THR A 2 -7.66 9.87 0.05
N TYR A 3 -7.34 9.04 -0.95
CA TYR A 3 -6.17 8.16 -0.90
C TYR A 3 -4.83 8.90 -0.85
N SER A 4 -4.73 10.11 -1.38
CA SER A 4 -3.51 10.92 -1.22
C SER A 4 -3.28 11.32 0.23
N ILE A 5 -4.36 11.58 0.98
CA ILE A 5 -4.29 11.84 2.42
C ILE A 5 -3.96 10.55 3.17
N PHE A 6 -4.58 9.42 2.82
CA PHE A 6 -4.22 8.12 3.40
C PHE A 6 -2.76 7.75 3.13
N ALA A 7 -2.19 8.13 1.99
CA ALA A 7 -0.76 7.94 1.73
C ALA A 7 0.12 8.75 2.69
N ILE A 8 -0.25 10.02 2.94
CA ILE A 8 0.45 10.90 3.87
C ILE A 8 0.33 10.36 5.31
N ASP A 9 -0.87 9.94 5.71
CA ASP A 9 -1.15 9.41 7.04
C ASP A 9 -0.46 8.07 7.27
N ALA A 10 -0.54 7.14 6.32
CA ALA A 10 0.17 5.86 6.40
C ALA A 10 1.69 6.07 6.50
N ASN A 11 2.25 7.04 5.77
CA ASN A 11 3.67 7.34 5.91
C ASN A 11 4.01 7.93 7.29
N ALA A 12 3.14 8.77 7.83
CA ALA A 12 3.37 9.47 9.10
C ALA A 12 3.12 8.59 10.34
N LEU A 13 2.16 7.66 10.26
CA LEU A 13 1.59 6.96 11.42
C LEU A 13 1.88 5.46 11.45
N SER A 14 2.11 4.80 10.30
CA SER A 14 2.34 3.36 10.27
C SER A 14 3.64 2.99 10.98
N LEU A 15 3.59 1.88 11.73
CA LEU A 15 4.74 1.34 12.46
C LEU A 15 5.50 0.26 11.68
N SER A 16 4.87 -0.29 10.63
CA SER A 16 5.40 -1.32 9.73
C SER A 16 4.72 -1.19 8.36
N GLY A 17 5.16 -1.99 7.39
CA GLY A 17 4.56 -2.05 6.07
C GLY A 17 4.89 -0.86 5.17
N CYS A 18 4.38 -0.88 3.95
CA CYS A 18 4.62 0.09 2.89
C CYS A 18 3.32 0.54 2.21
N SER A 19 2.17 0.41 2.88
CA SER A 19 0.86 0.84 2.35
C SER A 19 0.80 2.32 1.96
N ALA A 20 1.70 3.17 2.45
CA ALA A 20 1.89 4.53 1.94
C ALA A 20 2.13 4.56 0.42
N TYR A 21 2.85 3.57 -0.14
CA TYR A 21 3.03 3.40 -1.57
C TYR A 21 1.72 2.99 -2.26
N THR A 22 1.03 1.98 -1.73
CA THR A 22 -0.27 1.51 -2.24
C THR A 22 -1.31 2.63 -2.29
N TYR A 23 -1.39 3.45 -1.23
CA TYR A 23 -2.27 4.61 -1.20
C TYR A 23 -1.82 5.72 -2.16
N THR A 24 -0.52 5.87 -2.40
CA THR A 24 -0.01 6.79 -3.42
C THR A 24 -0.50 6.37 -4.81
N LEU A 25 -0.43 5.08 -5.14
CA LEU A 25 -0.97 4.54 -6.39
C LEU A 25 -2.48 4.78 -6.49
N ASN A 26 -3.22 4.48 -5.41
CA ASN A 26 -4.66 4.73 -5.32
C ASN A 26 -5.03 6.20 -5.52
N GLY A 27 -4.22 7.13 -5.03
CA GLY A 27 -4.45 8.57 -5.18
C GLY A 27 -4.25 9.10 -6.60
N PHE A 28 -3.70 8.30 -7.51
CA PHE A 28 -3.26 8.71 -8.85
C PHE A 28 -3.82 7.80 -9.95
N LEU A 29 -3.39 6.54 -9.99
CA LEU A 29 -3.57 5.65 -11.15
C LEU A 29 -5.03 5.44 -11.57
N PRO A 30 -6.00 5.18 -10.66
CA PRO A 30 -7.39 4.92 -11.06
C PRO A 30 -8.05 6.11 -11.78
N TYR A 31 -7.53 7.32 -11.57
CA TYR A 31 -8.10 8.54 -12.10
C TYR A 31 -7.48 8.95 -13.44
N LEU A 32 -6.39 8.33 -13.88
CA LEU A 32 -5.73 8.73 -15.12
C LEU A 32 -6.42 8.16 -16.35
N ARG A 33 -6.44 8.97 -17.42
CA ARG A 33 -6.92 8.53 -18.72
C ARG A 33 -5.87 8.78 -19.80
N ALA A 34 -5.47 7.71 -20.45
CA ALA A 34 -4.62 7.76 -21.65
C ALA A 34 -5.34 8.51 -22.80
N PRO A 35 -4.61 9.03 -23.79
CA PRO A 35 -3.15 9.07 -23.91
C PRO A 35 -2.49 10.23 -23.16
N TRP A 36 -3.26 11.23 -22.71
CA TRP A 36 -2.71 12.45 -22.10
C TRP A 36 -2.46 12.34 -20.59
N TYR A 37 -2.90 11.25 -19.96
CA TYR A 37 -2.82 11.03 -18.52
C TYR A 37 -3.43 12.19 -17.71
N GLN A 38 -4.57 12.71 -18.19
CA GLN A 38 -5.37 13.67 -17.44
C GLN A 38 -6.16 12.94 -16.36
N PHE A 39 -6.36 13.57 -15.21
CA PHE A 39 -7.23 13.00 -14.18
C PHE A 39 -8.70 13.22 -14.54
N SER A 40 -9.45 12.13 -14.58
CA SER A 40 -10.91 12.07 -14.45
C SER A 40 -11.30 12.10 -12.98
N GLU A 41 -12.44 12.71 -12.65
CA GLU A 41 -12.96 12.73 -11.28
C GLU A 41 -13.39 11.34 -10.80
N GLN A 42 -13.84 10.51 -11.73
CA GLN A 42 -14.32 9.16 -11.45
C GLN A 42 -13.22 8.14 -11.73
N ALA A 43 -13.06 7.18 -10.81
CA ALA A 43 -12.16 6.05 -11.03
C ALA A 43 -12.68 5.12 -12.15
N VAL A 44 -14.00 5.04 -12.32
CA VAL A 44 -14.70 4.22 -13.32
C VAL A 44 -15.54 5.13 -14.21
N ASP A 45 -15.43 4.97 -15.53
CA ASP A 45 -16.11 5.84 -16.49
C ASP A 45 -17.58 5.47 -16.74
N ASP A 46 -17.98 4.26 -16.35
CA ASP A 46 -19.38 3.83 -16.40
C ASP A 46 -20.19 4.52 -15.30
N VAL A 47 -21.13 5.36 -15.74
CA VAL A 47 -22.03 6.15 -14.89
C VAL A 47 -22.89 5.26 -13.97
N THR A 48 -23.20 4.04 -14.39
CA THR A 48 -24.01 3.10 -13.61
C THR A 48 -23.22 2.51 -12.43
N LEU A 49 -21.89 2.50 -12.52
CA LEU A 49 -20.98 1.93 -11.52
C LEU A 49 -20.34 3.00 -10.62
N ASN A 50 -20.46 4.28 -10.96
CA ASN A 50 -19.80 5.38 -10.25
C ASN A 50 -20.79 6.31 -9.49
N GLY A 51 -21.99 5.82 -9.19
CA GLY A 51 -23.00 6.58 -8.46
C GLY A 51 -23.76 7.61 -9.30
N GLY A 52 -23.90 7.37 -10.61
CA GLY A 52 -24.73 8.20 -11.49
C GLY A 52 -24.06 9.49 -11.94
N THR A 53 -22.73 9.59 -11.84
CA THR A 53 -21.99 10.83 -12.15
C THR A 53 -21.20 10.69 -13.44
N ASN A 54 -21.36 11.63 -14.36
CA ASN A 54 -20.54 11.65 -15.57
C ASN A 54 -19.06 11.93 -15.22
N PRO A 55 -18.10 11.16 -15.75
CA PRO A 55 -16.67 11.45 -15.58
C PRO A 55 -16.33 12.87 -16.07
N ALA A 56 -15.59 13.62 -15.26
CA ALA A 56 -15.27 15.02 -15.52
C ALA A 56 -13.76 15.27 -15.57
N PHE A 57 -13.34 16.19 -16.46
CA PHE A 57 -11.96 16.64 -16.61
C PHE A 57 -11.84 18.18 -16.53
N PRO A 58 -10.70 18.71 -16.04
CA PRO A 58 -9.69 18.00 -15.25
C PRO A 58 -10.15 17.86 -13.80
N PHE A 59 -9.84 16.73 -13.16
CA PHE A 59 -10.06 16.56 -11.73
C PHE A 59 -8.98 17.26 -10.91
N LEU A 60 -9.13 18.58 -10.72
CA LEU A 60 -8.15 19.42 -10.03
C LEU A 60 -7.90 18.98 -8.58
N THR A 61 -8.92 18.47 -7.88
CA THR A 61 -8.75 17.95 -6.51
C THR A 61 -7.88 16.71 -6.49
N GLY A 62 -7.97 15.84 -7.50
CA GLY A 62 -7.04 14.72 -7.69
C GLY A 62 -5.60 15.18 -7.91
N HIS A 63 -5.40 16.18 -8.78
CA HIS A 63 -4.08 16.78 -9.00
C HIS A 63 -3.50 17.39 -7.72
N GLY A 64 -4.32 18.15 -6.97
CA GLY A 64 -3.94 18.73 -5.70
C GLY A 64 -3.56 17.68 -4.66
N GLY A 65 -4.29 16.56 -4.59
CA GLY A 65 -3.97 15.43 -3.72
C GLY A 65 -2.63 14.77 -4.08
N ALA A 66 -2.45 14.40 -5.36
CA ALA A 66 -1.19 13.79 -5.83
C ALA A 66 0.02 14.71 -5.57
N ASN A 67 -0.15 16.02 -5.78
CA ASN A 67 0.88 17.03 -5.52
C ASN A 67 1.25 17.19 -4.04
N GLN A 68 0.48 16.65 -3.10
CA GLN A 68 0.77 16.75 -1.66
C GLN A 68 1.59 15.55 -1.15
N VAL A 69 1.50 14.38 -1.79
CA VAL A 69 2.11 13.13 -1.28
C VAL A 69 3.62 13.25 -1.09
N VAL A 70 4.36 13.78 -2.06
CA VAL A 70 5.83 13.89 -1.96
C VAL A 70 6.27 14.86 -0.84
N PRO A 71 5.83 16.14 -0.81
CA PRO A 71 6.28 17.08 0.22
C PRO A 71 5.73 16.79 1.62
N PHE A 72 4.45 16.41 1.74
CA PHE A 72 3.81 16.25 3.06
C PHE A 72 3.78 14.81 3.56
N GLY A 73 3.84 13.83 2.64
CA GLY A 73 3.99 12.42 2.96
C GLY A 73 5.47 12.04 3.05
N PHE A 74 6.14 11.86 1.91
CA PHE A 74 7.49 11.27 1.88
C PHE A 74 8.57 12.13 2.51
N LEU A 75 8.56 13.45 2.32
CA LEU A 75 9.46 14.36 3.04
C LEU A 75 8.94 14.66 4.46
N GLY A 76 7.63 14.53 4.67
CA GLY A 76 7.01 14.74 5.97
C GLY A 76 7.05 16.18 6.45
N ILE A 77 6.94 17.17 5.55
CA ILE A 77 6.89 18.59 5.94
C ILE A 77 5.74 18.83 6.92
N ARG A 78 6.00 19.52 8.02
CA ARG A 78 5.00 20.03 8.96
C ARG A 78 5.26 21.52 9.21
N THR A 79 4.23 22.34 8.98
CA THR A 79 4.29 23.81 9.05
C THR A 79 3.30 24.40 10.06
N ASP A 80 2.66 23.54 10.84
CA ASP A 80 1.76 23.87 11.96
C ASP A 80 2.52 24.32 13.21
N GLN A 81 3.86 24.35 13.14
CA GLN A 81 4.78 24.71 14.21
C GLN A 81 5.54 26.00 13.87
N PRO A 82 6.04 26.74 14.89
CA PRO A 82 6.83 27.96 14.67
C PRO A 82 8.24 27.70 14.10
N THR A 83 8.58 26.44 13.83
CA THR A 83 9.82 26.00 13.18
C THR A 83 9.48 24.95 12.15
N LEU A 84 10.27 24.84 11.08
CA LEU A 84 10.09 23.83 10.06
C LEU A 84 10.38 22.44 10.66
N TYR A 85 9.42 21.53 10.53
CA TYR A 85 9.62 20.11 10.84
C TYR A 85 9.67 19.29 9.56
N LEU A 86 10.58 18.32 9.54
CA LEU A 86 10.73 17.32 8.50
C LEU A 86 10.75 15.94 9.15
N ASN A 87 10.12 14.95 8.51
CA ASN A 87 10.10 13.58 9.02
C ASN A 87 10.12 12.55 7.90
N PRO A 88 11.21 12.51 7.11
CA PRO A 88 11.23 11.84 5.83
C PRO A 88 11.15 10.32 5.96
N SER A 89 10.41 9.69 5.04
CA SER A 89 10.39 8.25 4.81
C SER A 89 9.97 7.98 3.38
N LEU A 90 10.84 7.32 2.60
CA LEU A 90 10.56 6.94 1.23
C LEU A 90 10.15 5.46 1.17
N PRO A 91 8.98 5.10 0.60
CA PRO A 91 8.62 3.71 0.44
C PRO A 91 9.66 2.93 -0.39
N PRO A 92 9.93 1.65 -0.07
CA PRO A 92 11.03 0.88 -0.67
C PRO A 92 10.87 0.66 -2.18
N GLN A 93 9.64 0.79 -2.72
CA GLN A 93 9.35 0.69 -4.15
C GLN A 93 9.85 1.89 -4.96
N ILE A 94 10.19 3.01 -4.30
CA ILE A 94 10.69 4.22 -4.95
C ILE A 94 12.19 4.36 -4.62
N PRO A 95 13.10 4.19 -5.61
CA PRO A 95 14.54 4.23 -5.32
C PRO A 95 15.03 5.64 -4.99
N TYR A 96 14.44 6.65 -5.62
CA TYR A 96 14.83 8.04 -5.47
C TYR A 96 13.67 8.98 -5.83
N VAL A 97 13.54 10.09 -5.10
CA VAL A 97 12.61 11.17 -5.45
C VAL A 97 13.24 12.54 -5.20
N LYS A 98 13.01 13.48 -6.12
CA LYS A 98 13.30 14.90 -5.91
C LYS A 98 12.01 15.61 -5.50
N VAL A 99 12.04 16.31 -4.38
CA VAL A 99 10.96 17.19 -3.96
C VAL A 99 11.03 18.47 -4.78
N ARG A 100 9.89 18.98 -5.24
CA ARG A 100 9.81 20.31 -5.84
C ARG A 100 10.40 21.35 -4.88
N THR A 101 10.98 22.41 -5.41
CA THR A 101 11.42 23.55 -4.60
C THR A 101 10.25 24.03 -3.73
N PHE A 102 10.52 24.19 -2.44
CA PHE A 102 9.55 24.65 -1.47
C PHE A 102 10.14 25.78 -0.63
N HIS A 103 9.26 26.52 0.03
CA HIS A 103 9.65 27.70 0.78
C HIS A 103 9.07 27.63 2.19
N TYR A 104 9.89 27.99 3.18
CA TYR A 104 9.46 28.13 4.56
C TYR A 104 9.99 29.46 5.10
N ALA A 105 9.10 30.30 5.63
CA ALA A 105 9.46 31.65 6.11
C ALA A 105 10.32 32.45 5.08
N GLY A 106 9.99 32.30 3.79
CA GLY A 106 10.69 32.92 2.67
C GLY A 106 12.03 32.27 2.27
N ALA A 107 12.61 31.37 3.06
CA ALA A 107 13.81 30.63 2.70
C ALA A 107 13.51 29.60 1.59
N THR A 108 14.40 29.48 0.60
CA THR A 108 14.23 28.56 -0.54
C THR A 108 14.95 27.24 -0.30
N LEU A 109 14.23 26.13 -0.39
CA LEU A 109 14.72 24.79 -0.09
C LEU A 109 14.46 23.81 -1.24
N SER A 110 15.39 22.90 -1.46
CA SER A 110 15.20 21.69 -2.27
C SER A 110 15.54 20.48 -1.42
N ALA A 111 14.87 19.36 -1.68
CA ALA A 111 15.20 18.10 -1.05
C ALA A 111 15.24 16.95 -2.07
N THR A 112 16.13 16.00 -1.83
CA THR A 112 16.18 14.74 -2.58
C THR A 112 16.26 13.59 -1.58
N LEU A 113 15.48 12.54 -1.83
CA LEU A 113 15.36 11.40 -0.94
C LEU A 113 15.80 10.15 -1.68
N ASN A 114 16.56 9.30 -1.00
CA ASN A 114 16.60 7.87 -1.28
C ASN A 114 15.97 7.11 -0.11
N ILE A 115 16.13 5.80 -0.05
CA ILE A 115 15.51 4.97 1.00
C ILE A 115 16.00 5.38 2.40
N THR A 116 17.30 5.64 2.57
CA THR A 116 17.93 5.77 3.90
C THR A 116 18.20 7.21 4.33
N HIS A 117 18.30 8.13 3.39
CA HIS A 117 18.71 9.52 3.64
C HIS A 117 17.95 10.53 2.77
N THR A 118 17.86 11.75 3.29
CA THR A 118 17.38 12.93 2.58
C THR A 118 18.47 13.99 2.57
N ASN A 119 18.79 14.52 1.39
CA ASN A 119 19.64 15.69 1.24
C ASN A 119 18.75 16.93 1.11
N ILE A 120 18.97 17.92 1.96
CA ILE A 120 18.26 19.21 1.95
C ILE A 120 19.28 20.29 1.63
N THR A 121 18.98 21.10 0.63
CA THR A 121 19.80 22.25 0.25
C THR A 121 19.01 23.53 0.43
N ARG A 122 19.60 24.54 1.08
CA ARG A 122 19.05 25.89 1.10
C ARG A 122 19.73 26.75 0.04
N PHE A 123 18.95 27.51 -0.71
CA PHE A 123 19.42 28.44 -1.72
C PHE A 123 19.11 29.89 -1.31
N ALA A 124 19.83 30.84 -1.90
CA ALA A 124 19.47 32.24 -1.78
C ALA A 124 18.09 32.48 -2.40
N SER A 125 17.18 33.11 -1.65
CA SER A 125 15.86 33.47 -2.15
C SER A 125 15.93 34.69 -3.07
N THR A 126 15.41 34.55 -4.29
CA THR A 126 15.40 35.62 -5.31
C THR A 126 14.10 36.39 -5.34
N ASN A 127 12.97 35.73 -5.04
CA ASN A 127 11.62 36.30 -5.19
C ASN A 127 10.87 36.48 -3.87
N LEU A 128 11.41 35.99 -2.75
CA LEU A 128 10.77 35.99 -1.44
C LEU A 128 11.69 36.63 -0.40
N ASN A 129 11.08 37.30 0.58
CA ASN A 129 11.81 37.84 1.73
C ASN A 129 12.15 36.69 2.70
N ASP A 130 13.38 36.19 2.62
CA ASP A 130 13.91 35.18 3.54
C ASP A 130 14.10 35.80 4.93
N LEU A 131 13.27 35.39 5.90
CA LEU A 131 13.30 35.91 7.27
C LEU A 131 14.63 35.62 7.99
N TYR A 132 15.41 34.64 7.52
CA TYR A 132 16.71 34.28 8.08
C TYR A 132 17.87 34.95 7.34
N GLN A 133 17.63 35.59 6.19
CA GLN A 133 18.62 36.37 5.44
C GLN A 133 19.94 35.58 5.27
N ASN A 134 21.09 36.24 5.48
CA ASN A 134 22.43 35.64 5.39
C ASN A 134 22.81 34.76 6.61
N THR A 135 21.87 34.42 7.50
CA THR A 135 22.11 33.55 8.65
C THR A 135 21.64 32.12 8.37
N THR A 136 21.54 31.26 9.38
CA THR A 136 21.09 29.86 9.22
C THR A 136 19.58 29.72 9.49
N LEU A 137 18.93 28.86 8.71
CA LEU A 137 17.53 28.46 8.92
C LEU A 137 17.52 27.27 9.92
N PRO A 138 16.89 27.39 11.09
CA PRO A 138 16.64 26.26 11.97
C PRO A 138 15.53 25.36 11.40
N PHE A 139 15.71 24.06 11.52
CA PHE A 139 14.63 23.08 11.33
C PHE A 139 14.81 21.90 12.28
N VAL A 140 13.75 21.14 12.47
CA VAL A 140 13.73 19.97 13.35
C VAL A 140 13.42 18.72 12.52
N LEU A 141 14.22 17.67 12.73
CA LEU A 141 13.94 16.34 12.24
C LEU A 141 13.12 15.58 13.29
N GLY A 142 11.92 15.14 12.95
CA GLY A 142 11.04 14.37 13.84
C GLY A 142 9.57 14.75 13.71
N THR A 143 8.73 14.17 14.58
CA THR A 143 7.29 14.45 14.60
C THR A 143 6.96 15.51 15.66
N PRO A 144 6.29 16.62 15.31
CA PRO A 144 5.83 17.61 16.28
C PRO A 144 5.02 16.99 17.42
N GLY A 145 5.31 17.38 18.66
CA GLY A 145 4.52 16.99 19.85
C GLY A 145 4.54 15.49 20.20
N SER A 146 5.35 14.68 19.51
CA SER A 146 5.42 13.25 19.78
C SER A 146 6.41 12.94 20.89
N ALA A 147 5.93 12.35 21.99
CA ALA A 147 6.77 11.87 23.08
C ALA A 147 7.62 10.64 22.71
N THR A 148 7.28 9.95 21.62
CA THR A 148 7.95 8.73 21.15
C THR A 148 8.89 8.98 19.98
N SER A 149 8.81 10.14 19.33
CA SER A 149 9.73 10.54 18.26
C SER A 149 10.92 11.26 18.86
N ASN A 150 12.12 10.71 18.68
CA ASN A 150 13.34 11.49 18.88
C ASN A 150 13.33 12.68 17.92
N THR A 151 13.66 13.87 18.43
CA THR A 151 13.78 15.09 17.62
C THR A 151 15.22 15.57 17.60
N THR A 152 15.70 15.96 16.43
CA THR A 152 17.05 16.52 16.26
C THR A 152 16.98 17.88 15.57
N SER A 153 17.58 18.90 16.18
CA SER A 153 17.62 20.25 15.62
C SER A 153 18.81 20.42 14.67
N TYR A 154 18.56 21.09 13.55
CA TYR A 154 19.55 21.41 12.53
C TYR A 154 19.50 22.89 12.18
N HIS A 155 20.61 23.40 11.64
CA HIS A 155 20.74 24.76 11.11
C HIS A 155 21.38 24.71 9.74
N ILE A 156 20.75 25.31 8.73
CA ILE A 156 21.24 25.29 7.34
C ILE A 156 21.49 26.70 6.79
N ALA A 157 22.72 26.95 6.36
CA ALA A 157 23.14 28.18 5.70
C ALA A 157 22.76 28.19 4.22
N ILE A 158 22.80 29.37 3.59
CA ILE A 158 22.64 29.50 2.13
C ILE A 158 23.75 28.72 1.42
N ASN A 159 23.39 28.00 0.35
CA ASN A 159 24.24 27.11 -0.44
C ASN A 159 24.81 25.91 0.32
N GLN A 160 24.35 25.65 1.55
CA GLN A 160 24.69 24.45 2.29
C GLN A 160 23.72 23.32 1.94
N THR A 161 24.25 22.10 1.88
CA THR A 161 23.45 20.87 1.85
C THR A 161 23.68 20.08 3.12
N LEU A 162 22.61 19.62 3.75
CA LEU A 162 22.64 18.72 4.90
C LEU A 162 22.04 17.38 4.51
N THR A 163 22.68 16.30 4.96
CA THR A 163 22.16 14.94 4.84
C THR A 163 21.57 14.51 6.17
N ILE A 164 20.30 14.14 6.18
CA ILE A 164 19.56 13.65 7.35
C ILE A 164 19.09 12.21 7.11
N SER A 165 18.94 11.44 8.18
CA SER A 165 18.44 10.06 8.10
C SER A 165 16.93 10.01 7.92
N ASN A 166 16.46 9.04 7.13
CA ASN A 166 15.04 8.77 6.94
C ASN A 166 14.55 7.74 7.96
N ARG A 167 13.25 7.78 8.26
CA ARG A 167 12.57 6.65 8.91
C ARG A 167 12.47 5.50 7.92
N VAL A 168 12.88 4.31 8.36
CA VAL A 168 12.80 3.05 7.60
C VAL A 168 11.80 2.09 8.26
N TYR A 169 10.64 2.62 8.69
CA TYR A 169 9.64 1.87 9.47
C TYR A 169 9.13 0.62 8.71
N PHE A 170 9.07 0.67 7.38
CA PHE A 170 8.65 -0.44 6.52
C PHE A 170 9.55 -1.69 6.64
N GLN A 171 10.77 -1.56 7.16
CA GLN A 171 11.65 -2.70 7.43
C GLN A 171 11.12 -3.56 8.61
N LYS A 172 10.37 -2.95 9.53
CA LYS A 172 9.66 -3.70 10.56
C LYS A 172 8.57 -4.52 9.88
N LYS A 173 8.59 -5.83 10.11
CA LYS A 173 7.58 -6.73 9.57
C LYS A 173 6.33 -6.72 10.46
N THR A 174 5.15 -6.61 9.84
CA THR A 174 3.85 -6.68 10.52
C THR A 174 3.65 -8.07 11.13
N HIS A 175 4.07 -9.11 10.40
CA HIS A 175 4.23 -10.47 10.92
C HIS A 175 5.72 -10.80 11.09
N PRO A 176 6.16 -11.31 12.25
CA PRO A 176 7.54 -11.76 12.44
C PRO A 176 7.97 -12.73 11.33
N ASN A 177 9.17 -12.55 10.81
CA ASN A 177 9.75 -13.35 9.72
C ASN A 177 8.93 -13.40 8.42
N ASN A 178 8.07 -12.40 8.15
CA ASN A 178 7.38 -12.31 6.87
C ASN A 178 8.38 -12.06 5.72
N LEU A 179 8.47 -13.03 4.82
CA LEU A 179 9.33 -13.03 3.65
C LEU A 179 8.82 -12.11 2.53
N LEU A 180 7.50 -11.91 2.42
CA LEU A 180 6.90 -11.24 1.25
C LEU A 180 6.75 -9.74 1.41
N GLN A 181 6.67 -9.23 2.65
CA GLN A 181 6.25 -7.85 2.90
C GLN A 181 7.10 -6.83 2.12
N CYS A 182 6.44 -6.00 1.32
CA CYS A 182 7.01 -4.91 0.53
C CYS A 182 8.00 -5.31 -0.56
N LEU A 183 7.95 -6.57 -1.02
CA LEU A 183 8.71 -7.02 -2.17
C LEU A 183 8.04 -6.64 -3.50
N PRO A 184 8.76 -6.69 -4.63
CA PRO A 184 8.14 -6.51 -5.94
C PRO A 184 7.10 -7.59 -6.22
N VAL A 185 5.91 -7.17 -6.65
CA VAL A 185 4.79 -8.06 -6.99
C VAL A 185 4.07 -7.57 -8.23
N THR A 186 3.66 -8.50 -9.09
CA THR A 186 2.92 -8.25 -10.33
C THR A 186 1.71 -9.17 -10.44
N SER A 187 0.78 -8.80 -11.33
CA SER A 187 -0.38 -9.58 -11.77
C SER A 187 -0.59 -9.24 -13.23
N GLU A 188 -0.62 -10.23 -14.11
CA GLU A 188 -1.04 -10.05 -15.51
C GLU A 188 -2.57 -9.97 -15.63
N ASP A 189 -3.28 -10.49 -14.62
CA ASP A 189 -4.74 -10.47 -14.60
C ASP A 189 -5.28 -9.06 -14.28
N PRO A 190 -6.36 -8.62 -14.96
CA PRO A 190 -7.03 -7.36 -14.66
C PRO A 190 -7.54 -7.32 -13.22
N TYR A 191 -7.39 -6.17 -12.58
CA TYR A 191 -7.86 -5.92 -11.22
C TYR A 191 -8.77 -4.70 -11.14
N SER A 192 -9.61 -4.71 -10.11
CA SER A 192 -10.55 -3.64 -9.82
C SER A 192 -9.81 -2.31 -9.56
N ALA A 193 -10.45 -1.19 -9.89
CA ALA A 193 -9.84 0.13 -9.75
C ALA A 193 -9.35 0.38 -8.30
N GLY A 194 -8.04 0.62 -8.14
CA GLY A 194 -7.42 0.85 -6.84
C GLY A 194 -6.98 -0.40 -6.07
N GLN A 195 -7.34 -1.59 -6.54
CA GLN A 195 -7.07 -2.87 -5.88
C GLN A 195 -5.80 -3.51 -6.43
N PHE A 196 -4.65 -2.87 -6.19
CA PHE A 196 -3.37 -3.22 -6.81
C PHE A 196 -2.72 -4.49 -6.23
N PRO A 197 -1.93 -5.25 -7.02
CA PRO A 197 -1.15 -6.39 -6.54
C PRO A 197 -0.31 -6.13 -5.29
N VAL A 198 0.32 -4.95 -5.20
CA VAL A 198 1.16 -4.56 -4.04
C VAL A 198 0.39 -4.52 -2.73
N ALA A 199 -0.92 -4.28 -2.78
CA ALA A 199 -1.77 -4.21 -1.61
C ALA A 199 -1.88 -5.55 -0.88
N ALA A 200 -1.68 -6.69 -1.56
CA ALA A 200 -1.72 -8.00 -0.93
C ALA A 200 -0.53 -8.26 0.01
N ILE A 201 0.55 -7.48 -0.07
CA ILE A 201 1.79 -7.73 0.68
C ILE A 201 2.37 -6.45 1.29
N ASP A 202 1.58 -5.40 1.43
CA ASP A 202 2.07 -4.10 1.90
C ASP A 202 2.09 -3.98 3.43
N GLY A 203 1.62 -4.99 4.16
CA GLY A 203 1.65 -5.03 5.60
C GLY A 203 0.51 -4.26 6.26
N ALA A 204 -0.58 -3.98 5.53
CA ALA A 204 -1.75 -3.26 6.02
C ALA A 204 -3.07 -3.94 5.61
N THR A 205 -3.95 -4.14 6.59
CA THR A 205 -5.26 -4.78 6.37
C THR A 205 -6.33 -3.83 5.82
N SER A 206 -5.99 -2.56 5.59
CA SER A 206 -6.87 -1.50 5.08
C SER A 206 -6.75 -1.28 3.57
N THR A 207 -5.96 -2.12 2.91
CA THR A 207 -5.72 -2.18 1.47
C THR A 207 -5.91 -3.64 1.02
N SER A 208 -6.23 -3.84 -0.24
CA SER A 208 -6.39 -5.19 -0.80
C SER A 208 -6.08 -5.23 -2.29
N TRP A 209 -5.59 -6.38 -2.75
CA TRP A 209 -5.65 -6.75 -4.16
C TRP A 209 -7.01 -7.40 -4.44
N GLN A 210 -7.57 -7.16 -5.62
CA GLN A 210 -8.83 -7.76 -6.04
C GLN A 210 -8.87 -7.86 -7.57
N PRO A 211 -8.87 -9.07 -8.15
CA PRO A 211 -9.15 -9.27 -9.56
C PRO A 211 -10.50 -8.67 -9.99
N SER A 212 -10.61 -8.27 -11.25
CA SER A 212 -11.84 -7.68 -11.79
C SER A 212 -12.98 -8.70 -11.89
N THR A 213 -12.64 -9.97 -12.14
CA THR A 213 -13.58 -11.08 -12.31
C THR A 213 -13.34 -12.16 -11.26
N ASN A 214 -14.31 -13.05 -11.07
CA ASN A 214 -14.18 -14.24 -10.23
C ASN A 214 -13.52 -15.44 -10.94
N GLU A 215 -12.88 -15.21 -12.09
CA GLU A 215 -12.04 -16.20 -12.77
C GLU A 215 -10.75 -16.44 -11.97
N SER A 216 -9.99 -17.46 -12.36
CA SER A 216 -8.67 -17.71 -11.76
C SER A 216 -7.77 -16.50 -12.02
N SER A 217 -7.08 -16.02 -11.00
CA SER A 217 -6.16 -14.89 -11.11
C SER A 217 -4.97 -15.08 -10.19
N SER A 218 -3.84 -14.46 -10.53
CA SER A 218 -2.59 -14.74 -9.83
C SER A 218 -1.70 -13.53 -9.56
N LEU A 219 -0.98 -13.62 -8.44
CA LEU A 219 0.11 -12.73 -8.08
C LEU A 219 1.44 -13.46 -8.24
N LEU A 220 2.44 -12.77 -8.76
CA LEU A 220 3.83 -13.21 -8.73
C LEU A 220 4.66 -12.25 -7.87
N ILE A 221 5.28 -12.76 -6.81
CA ILE A 221 6.16 -12.02 -5.91
C ILE A 221 7.60 -12.43 -6.20
N ASN A 222 8.47 -11.46 -6.42
CA ASN A 222 9.89 -11.68 -6.63
C ASN A 222 10.65 -11.64 -5.29
N THR A 223 11.17 -12.79 -4.85
CA THR A 223 11.93 -12.96 -3.60
C THR A 223 13.44 -13.00 -3.80
N THR A 224 13.97 -12.75 -5.01
CA THR A 224 15.42 -12.79 -5.29
C THR A 224 16.27 -11.82 -4.45
N SER A 225 15.65 -10.78 -3.88
CA SER A 225 16.33 -9.80 -3.02
C SER A 225 16.53 -10.27 -1.58
N ILE A 226 15.96 -11.42 -1.20
CA ILE A 226 16.09 -12.02 0.13
C ILE A 226 16.72 -13.41 0.05
N PRO A 227 17.41 -13.88 1.11
CA PRO A 227 17.93 -15.24 1.14
C PRO A 227 16.78 -16.28 1.10
N PRO A 228 16.90 -17.34 0.28
CA PRO A 228 15.99 -18.47 0.35
C PRO A 228 15.91 -19.01 1.77
N SER A 229 14.70 -19.22 2.27
CA SER A 229 14.45 -19.65 3.65
C SER A 229 13.47 -20.82 3.70
N PRO A 230 13.58 -21.74 4.69
CA PRO A 230 12.55 -22.72 4.97
C PRO A 230 11.23 -22.01 5.29
N ILE A 231 10.13 -22.57 4.83
CA ILE A 231 8.79 -22.03 5.08
C ILE A 231 8.19 -22.76 6.27
N TRP A 232 7.74 -22.00 7.26
CA TRP A 232 7.10 -22.57 8.44
C TRP A 232 5.57 -22.45 8.39
N SER A 233 5.06 -21.29 7.96
CA SER A 233 3.61 -21.07 7.89
C SER A 233 3.25 -20.05 6.83
N ILE A 234 2.01 -20.14 6.35
CA ILE A 234 1.39 -19.16 5.47
C ILE A 234 0.18 -18.57 6.20
N TYR A 235 0.01 -17.26 6.08
CA TYR A 235 -1.13 -16.54 6.63
C TYR A 235 -1.77 -15.67 5.54
N PHE A 236 -3.10 -15.65 5.55
CA PHE A 236 -3.90 -14.80 4.70
C PHE A 236 -4.89 -13.99 5.53
N ASN A 237 -5.07 -12.75 5.14
CA ASN A 237 -6.29 -11.99 5.36
C ASN A 237 -7.00 -11.85 4.02
N TRP A 238 -8.14 -12.49 3.86
CA TRP A 238 -8.94 -12.49 2.63
C TRP A 238 -9.83 -11.26 2.48
N GLY A 239 -9.77 -10.29 3.39
CA GLY A 239 -10.61 -9.10 3.36
C GLY A 239 -12.10 -9.45 3.42
N PHE A 240 -12.93 -8.71 2.67
CA PHE A 240 -14.39 -8.89 2.69
C PHE A 240 -14.89 -10.00 1.78
N ARG A 241 -14.10 -10.37 0.75
CA ARG A 241 -14.53 -11.23 -0.37
C ARG A 241 -13.63 -12.47 -0.48
N PRO A 242 -13.81 -13.50 0.37
CA PRO A 242 -12.91 -14.63 0.38
C PRO A 242 -13.00 -15.47 -0.90
N PRO A 243 -11.86 -16.03 -1.38
CA PRO A 243 -11.88 -16.94 -2.53
C PRO A 243 -12.49 -18.29 -2.16
N LEU A 244 -12.87 -19.07 -3.18
CA LEU A 244 -13.30 -20.45 -2.96
C LEU A 244 -12.10 -21.38 -2.74
N ARG A 245 -11.01 -21.12 -3.45
CA ARG A 245 -9.75 -21.86 -3.37
C ARG A 245 -8.57 -20.92 -3.58
N ALA A 246 -7.43 -21.30 -3.01
CA ALA A 246 -6.17 -20.66 -3.32
C ALA A 246 -5.07 -21.72 -3.38
N THR A 247 -4.05 -21.48 -4.21
CA THR A 247 -2.87 -22.33 -4.30
C THR A 247 -1.63 -21.44 -4.31
N VAL A 248 -0.64 -21.81 -3.50
CA VAL A 248 0.64 -21.10 -3.42
C VAL A 248 1.74 -21.97 -4.02
N PHE A 249 2.47 -21.42 -4.98
CA PHE A 249 3.63 -22.04 -5.60
C PHE A 249 4.92 -21.34 -5.16
N PHE A 250 5.96 -22.11 -4.89
CA PHE A 250 7.31 -21.62 -4.63
C PHE A 250 8.28 -22.24 -5.63
N GLY A 251 9.12 -21.43 -6.24
CA GLY A 251 10.06 -21.91 -7.25
C GLY A 251 11.20 -20.94 -7.54
N ASN A 252 12.12 -21.38 -8.39
CA ASN A 252 13.32 -20.62 -8.73
C ASN A 252 13.29 -19.99 -10.12
N GLU A 253 12.38 -20.46 -10.97
CA GLU A 253 12.24 -20.05 -12.36
C GLU A 253 10.80 -19.58 -12.61
N SER A 254 10.65 -18.50 -13.38
CA SER A 254 9.35 -17.98 -13.79
C SER A 254 9.36 -17.61 -15.27
N THR A 255 8.20 -17.69 -15.93
CA THR A 255 8.00 -17.14 -17.29
C THR A 255 7.76 -15.64 -17.24
N ASP A 256 7.78 -14.98 -18.40
CA ASP A 256 7.40 -13.57 -18.53
C ASP A 256 5.92 -13.35 -18.16
N GLU A 257 5.04 -14.36 -18.35
CA GLU A 257 3.64 -14.31 -17.89
C GLU A 257 3.47 -14.69 -16.40
N GLY A 258 4.57 -14.80 -15.66
CA GLY A 258 4.58 -15.03 -14.22
C GLY A 258 4.16 -16.42 -13.77
N GLN A 259 4.21 -17.43 -14.66
CA GLN A 259 4.09 -18.83 -14.25
C GLN A 259 5.39 -19.30 -13.61
N ILE A 260 5.32 -20.06 -12.51
CA ILE A 260 6.48 -20.79 -11.98
C ILE A 260 6.56 -22.14 -12.70
N TYR A 261 7.77 -22.61 -12.98
CA TYR A 261 7.98 -23.92 -13.63
C TYR A 261 9.24 -24.62 -13.09
N GLY A 262 9.33 -25.94 -13.34
CA GLY A 262 10.46 -26.78 -12.89
C GLY A 262 10.20 -27.44 -11.55
N ASN A 263 11.20 -27.43 -10.65
CA ASN A 263 11.05 -27.96 -9.29
C ASN A 263 10.29 -26.94 -8.43
N GLU A 264 8.98 -27.13 -8.31
CA GLU A 264 8.10 -26.27 -7.52
C GLU A 264 7.58 -26.96 -6.26
N TRP A 265 7.37 -26.17 -5.22
CA TRP A 265 6.55 -26.57 -4.08
C TRP A 265 5.16 -25.98 -4.26
N GLU A 266 4.14 -26.82 -4.13
CA GLU A 266 2.74 -26.44 -4.24
C GLU A 266 2.05 -26.64 -2.88
N VAL A 267 1.34 -25.61 -2.44
CA VAL A 267 0.51 -25.63 -1.23
C VAL A 267 -0.92 -25.28 -1.60
N ASP A 268 -1.75 -26.32 -1.68
CA ASP A 268 -3.17 -26.24 -1.93
C ASP A 268 -3.94 -25.81 -0.67
N ILE A 269 -4.78 -24.79 -0.81
CA ILE A 269 -5.64 -24.26 0.25
C ILE A 269 -7.07 -24.56 -0.14
N LYS A 270 -7.55 -25.67 0.41
CA LYS A 270 -8.91 -26.17 0.22
C LYS A 270 -9.79 -25.68 1.38
N ASP A 271 -11.09 -25.61 1.14
CA ASP A 271 -12.12 -25.32 2.14
C ASP A 271 -12.02 -23.92 2.78
N ILE A 272 -11.64 -22.90 2.01
CA ILE A 272 -11.74 -21.50 2.43
C ILE A 272 -13.23 -21.17 2.61
N SER A 273 -13.60 -20.71 3.80
CA SER A 273 -14.97 -20.34 4.13
C SER A 273 -15.02 -18.96 4.79
N PRO A 274 -16.07 -18.16 4.51
CA PRO A 274 -16.23 -16.86 5.12
C PRO A 274 -16.54 -16.98 6.63
N SER A 275 -15.92 -16.10 7.42
CA SER A 275 -16.26 -15.86 8.81
C SER A 275 -17.69 -15.34 8.93
N LEU A 276 -18.40 -15.76 9.98
CA LEU A 276 -19.75 -15.29 10.26
C LEU A 276 -19.72 -13.91 10.95
N PRO A 277 -20.70 -13.03 10.68
CA PRO A 277 -21.84 -13.21 9.77
C PRO A 277 -21.46 -12.98 8.30
N PHE A 278 -21.99 -13.82 7.41
CA PHE A 278 -21.78 -13.74 5.96
C PHE A 278 -23.11 -13.67 5.20
N TYR A 279 -23.17 -12.83 4.16
CA TYR A 279 -24.34 -12.61 3.33
C TYR A 279 -24.06 -13.10 1.91
N LEU A 280 -24.83 -14.08 1.43
CA LEU A 280 -24.78 -14.49 0.04
C LEU A 280 -25.65 -13.55 -0.80
N THR A 281 -25.04 -12.86 -1.77
CA THR A 281 -25.79 -12.12 -2.79
C THR A 281 -26.07 -13.08 -3.94
N GLN A 282 -27.31 -13.56 -4.04
CA GLN A 282 -27.71 -14.44 -5.15
C GLN A 282 -27.94 -13.60 -6.41
N PRO A 283 -27.30 -13.92 -7.57
CA PRO A 283 -27.38 -13.09 -8.78
C PRO A 283 -28.79 -12.95 -9.41
N ASN A 284 -29.79 -13.65 -8.89
CA ASN A 284 -31.13 -13.78 -9.50
C ASN A 284 -32.26 -13.51 -8.50
N ALA A 285 -31.93 -13.18 -7.25
CA ALA A 285 -32.92 -12.99 -6.21
C ALA A 285 -32.85 -11.55 -5.71
N ASN A 286 -33.99 -10.86 -5.69
CA ASN A 286 -34.16 -9.56 -5.06
C ASN A 286 -34.06 -9.64 -3.52
N THR A 287 -33.33 -10.63 -3.02
CA THR A 287 -33.19 -11.03 -1.62
C THR A 287 -31.73 -11.41 -1.39
N THR A 288 -31.02 -10.60 -0.60
CA THR A 288 -29.78 -11.02 0.06
C THR A 288 -30.12 -12.21 0.95
N GLN A 289 -29.70 -13.41 0.58
CA GLN A 289 -29.97 -14.59 1.39
C GLN A 289 -28.90 -14.65 2.49
N TYR A 290 -29.30 -14.20 3.67
CA TYR A 290 -28.58 -14.43 4.90
C TYR A 290 -28.47 -15.96 5.10
N ASN A 291 -27.26 -16.52 5.22
CA ASN A 291 -27.12 -17.90 5.72
C ASN A 291 -27.43 -17.90 7.23
N ALA A 292 -28.72 -17.74 7.55
CA ALA A 292 -29.27 -17.38 8.84
C ALA A 292 -29.59 -18.56 9.76
N THR A 293 -28.87 -19.68 9.66
CA THR A 293 -29.02 -20.76 10.65
C THR A 293 -28.30 -20.47 11.97
N GLN A 294 -27.41 -19.47 12.05
CA GLN A 294 -26.79 -19.04 13.32
C GLN A 294 -26.96 -17.57 13.71
N ALA A 295 -27.43 -16.70 12.81
CA ALA A 295 -27.67 -15.28 13.15
C ALA A 295 -29.13 -14.95 13.49
N SER A 296 -30.04 -15.93 13.43
CA SER A 296 -31.44 -15.76 13.83
C SER A 296 -31.65 -15.52 15.33
N GLY A 297 -30.56 -15.45 16.11
CA GLY A 297 -30.53 -14.94 17.49
C GLY A 297 -29.70 -13.67 17.69
N ALA A 298 -29.14 -13.09 16.61
CA ALA A 298 -28.36 -11.87 16.70
C ALA A 298 -29.30 -10.67 16.90
N THR A 299 -29.56 -10.39 18.18
CA THR A 299 -29.85 -9.05 18.71
C THR A 299 -29.04 -7.98 17.97
N GLU A 300 -29.47 -6.71 18.03
CA GLU A 300 -28.71 -5.50 17.63
C GLU A 300 -27.38 -5.30 18.42
N ALA A 301 -26.73 -6.38 18.81
CA ALA A 301 -25.45 -6.44 19.47
C ALA A 301 -24.37 -6.18 18.43
N VAL A 302 -23.63 -5.09 18.64
CA VAL A 302 -22.32 -4.88 18.02
C VAL A 302 -21.40 -6.00 18.50
N VAL A 303 -21.21 -7.02 17.66
CA VAL A 303 -20.24 -8.09 17.90
C VAL A 303 -18.91 -7.77 17.23
N PRO A 304 -17.76 -8.16 17.81
CA PRO A 304 -16.48 -8.03 17.13
C PRO A 304 -16.51 -8.77 15.79
N VAL A 305 -16.14 -8.09 14.72
CA VAL A 305 -15.96 -8.73 13.40
C VAL A 305 -14.78 -9.69 13.50
N VAL A 306 -15.01 -10.97 13.23
CA VAL A 306 -13.94 -11.95 13.01
C VAL A 306 -13.54 -11.83 11.54
N GLY A 307 -12.28 -11.45 11.27
CA GLY A 307 -11.77 -11.33 9.91
C GLY A 307 -11.81 -12.66 9.15
N ASN A 308 -11.90 -12.58 7.83
CA ASN A 308 -11.72 -13.75 6.96
C ASN A 308 -10.22 -14.08 6.90
N GLU A 309 -9.73 -14.81 7.89
CA GLU A 309 -8.31 -15.12 8.02
C GLU A 309 -8.06 -16.61 7.91
N THR A 310 -6.91 -16.99 7.35
CA THR A 310 -6.48 -18.39 7.26
C THR A 310 -5.02 -18.49 7.63
N ARG A 311 -4.69 -19.44 8.52
CA ARG A 311 -3.31 -19.76 8.87
C ARG A 311 -3.06 -21.25 8.66
N LEU A 312 -2.00 -21.55 7.92
CA LEU A 312 -1.60 -22.90 7.57
C LEU A 312 -0.17 -23.12 8.05
N VAL A 313 0.09 -24.27 8.66
CA VAL A 313 1.46 -24.73 8.91
C VAL A 313 1.91 -25.49 7.67
N VAL A 314 3.10 -25.17 7.17
CA VAL A 314 3.68 -25.86 6.02
C VAL A 314 4.58 -26.96 6.53
N GLU A 315 4.09 -28.20 6.47
CA GLU A 315 4.88 -29.39 6.77
C GLU A 315 5.67 -29.83 5.53
N GLY A 316 6.87 -30.38 5.71
CA GLY A 316 7.59 -31.03 4.60
C GLY A 316 8.74 -30.24 3.97
N GLY A 317 9.18 -29.13 4.56
CA GLY A 317 10.47 -28.51 4.19
C GLY A 317 10.44 -27.71 2.88
N ALA A 318 9.30 -27.12 2.52
CA ALA A 318 9.21 -26.17 1.43
C ALA A 318 10.13 -24.96 1.65
N TRP A 319 10.67 -24.40 0.57
CA TRP A 319 11.56 -23.23 0.58
C TRP A 319 10.98 -22.12 -0.29
N SER A 320 11.22 -20.86 0.12
CA SER A 320 10.66 -19.68 -0.56
C SER A 320 11.06 -19.51 -2.02
N GLY A 321 12.18 -20.10 -2.44
CA GLY A 321 12.73 -19.94 -3.80
C GLY A 321 13.02 -18.48 -4.18
N ASN A 322 13.15 -18.23 -5.48
CA ASN A 322 13.31 -16.90 -6.08
C ASN A 322 11.97 -16.21 -6.38
N TYR A 323 10.89 -16.99 -6.48
CA TYR A 323 9.55 -16.53 -6.79
C TYR A 323 8.51 -17.25 -5.94
N VAL A 324 7.50 -16.49 -5.54
CA VAL A 324 6.30 -17.00 -4.88
C VAL A 324 5.10 -16.59 -5.71
N ARG A 325 4.25 -17.54 -6.09
CA ARG A 325 3.03 -17.26 -6.86
C ARG A 325 1.81 -17.65 -6.05
N LEU A 326 0.85 -16.74 -5.93
CA LEU A 326 -0.47 -17.02 -5.37
C LEU A 326 -1.47 -17.10 -6.53
N VAL A 327 -2.24 -18.17 -6.60
CA VAL A 327 -3.40 -18.30 -7.48
C VAL A 327 -4.65 -18.32 -6.61
N VAL A 328 -5.64 -17.49 -6.93
CA VAL A 328 -6.96 -17.49 -6.29
C VAL A 328 -8.03 -17.85 -7.30
N GLU A 329 -9.01 -18.64 -6.87
CA GLU A 329 -10.10 -19.10 -7.73
C GLU A 329 -11.46 -18.85 -7.09
N GLY A 330 -12.35 -18.23 -7.86
CA GLY A 330 -13.71 -17.95 -7.42
C GLY A 330 -13.80 -16.92 -6.30
N CYS A 331 -15.04 -16.61 -5.93
CA CYS A 331 -15.38 -15.65 -4.88
C CYS A 331 -16.71 -16.08 -4.25
N TRP A 332 -16.81 -16.10 -2.93
CA TRP A 332 -18.02 -16.56 -2.24
C TRP A 332 -19.26 -15.70 -2.51
N GLU A 333 -19.07 -14.42 -2.84
CA GLU A 333 -20.11 -13.44 -3.15
C GLU A 333 -20.88 -13.80 -4.44
N ASN A 334 -20.26 -14.55 -5.35
CA ASN A 334 -20.83 -15.02 -6.61
C ASN A 334 -21.55 -13.94 -7.44
N ASP A 335 -21.05 -12.70 -7.39
CA ASP A 335 -21.54 -11.52 -8.11
C ASP A 335 -20.75 -11.22 -9.40
N GLY A 336 -19.82 -12.13 -9.77
CA GLY A 336 -18.93 -11.99 -10.93
C GLY A 336 -17.62 -11.24 -10.66
N HIS A 337 -17.43 -10.65 -9.49
CA HIS A 337 -16.20 -9.94 -9.12
C HIS A 337 -15.22 -10.83 -8.35
N GLY A 338 -13.93 -10.52 -8.46
CA GLY A 338 -12.86 -11.30 -7.84
C GLY A 338 -12.83 -11.26 -6.32
N ALA A 339 -12.15 -12.24 -5.75
CA ALA A 339 -11.86 -12.30 -4.31
C ALA A 339 -10.85 -11.23 -3.89
N THR A 340 -10.93 -10.80 -2.63
CA THR A 340 -9.97 -9.87 -2.04
C THR A 340 -8.84 -10.60 -1.34
N ILE A 341 -7.64 -10.04 -1.44
CA ILE A 341 -6.48 -10.45 -0.67
C ILE A 341 -6.00 -9.19 0.04
N GLY A 342 -6.38 -9.06 1.32
CA GLY A 342 -5.97 -7.97 2.18
C GLY A 342 -4.52 -8.11 2.60
N GLU A 343 -4.09 -9.32 2.98
CA GLU A 343 -2.68 -9.63 3.28
C GLU A 343 -2.35 -11.08 2.91
N PHE A 344 -1.16 -11.30 2.36
CA PHE A 344 -0.55 -12.58 2.04
C PHE A 344 0.85 -12.63 2.65
N VAL A 345 1.02 -13.53 3.61
CA VAL A 345 2.21 -13.61 4.46
C VAL A 345 2.79 -15.01 4.36
N VAL A 346 4.07 -15.09 4.03
CA VAL A 346 4.85 -16.34 4.14
C VAL A 346 5.89 -16.14 5.23
N VAL A 347 5.85 -17.00 6.24
CA VAL A 347 6.71 -16.91 7.42
C VAL A 347 7.90 -17.86 7.26
N GLY A 348 9.11 -17.30 7.28
CA GLY A 348 10.35 -18.06 7.29
C GLY A 348 10.64 -18.68 8.66
N GLY A 349 11.26 -19.87 8.63
CA GLY A 349 11.68 -20.66 9.80
C GLY A 349 13.19 -20.69 10.00
#